data_AF-A0A1Q8AFK6-F1
#
_entry.id   AF-A0A1Q8AFK6-F1
#
_cell.length_a   1.000
_cell.length_b   1.000
_cell.length_c   1.000
_cell.angle_alpha   90.00
_cell.angle_beta   90.00
_cell.angle_gamma   90.00
#
_symmetry.space_group_name_H-M   'P 1'
#
loop_
_entity.id
_entity.type
_entity.pdbx_description
1 polymer ?
#
loop_
_entity_poly.entity_id
_entity_poly.type
_entity_poly.pdbx_seq_one_letter_code
_entity_poly.pdbx_strand_id
1 'polypeptide(L)'
;MVTKTLVVMGDPQLTTTPEHPRGAMLRAYEKATGKEVGAVLMAAPQSASPMTYLVDGKQYIVVATSGGNYSGEYVAFTLPGR
;
A
#
# COMPACT_ATOMS: atom_id res chain seq x y z
N MET A 1 -3.14 -3.79 7.70
CA MET A 1 -3.84 -2.69 8.42
C MET A 1 -5.33 -2.81 8.18
N VAL A 2 -6.17 -2.50 9.16
CA VAL A 2 -7.63 -2.58 9.03
C VAL A 2 -8.27 -1.24 9.35
N THR A 3 -9.19 -0.78 8.50
CA THR A 3 -10.01 0.42 8.69
C THR A 3 -11.47 0.03 8.96
N LYS A 4 -12.37 1.01 8.99
CA LYS A 4 -13.80 0.75 9.19
C LYS A 4 -14.38 -0.19 8.12
N THR A 5 -13.97 -0.04 6.86
CA THR A 5 -14.54 -0.77 5.72
C THR A 5 -13.51 -1.56 4.91
N LEU A 6 -12.22 -1.26 5.04
CA LEU A 6 -11.17 -1.85 4.21
C LEU A 6 -10.10 -2.57 5.03
N VAL A 7 -9.54 -3.63 4.46
CA VAL A 7 -8.24 -4.19 4.83
C VAL A 7 -7.22 -3.72 3.79
N VAL A 8 -6.10 -3.16 4.25
CA VAL A 8 -5.01 -2.69 3.39
C VAL A 8 -3.76 -3.49 3.68
N MET A 9 -3.14 -4.02 2.64
CA MET A 9 -1.97 -4.89 2.71
C MET A 9 -1.07 -4.69 1.49
N GLY A 10 0.22 -4.55 1.72
CA GLY A 10 1.24 -4.59 0.68
C GLY A 10 1.75 -6.01 0.44
N ASP A 11 2.01 -6.31 -0.82
CA ASP A 11 2.60 -7.56 -1.26
C ASP A 11 4.07 -7.63 -0.80
N PRO A 12 4.50 -8.73 -0.16
CA PRO A 12 5.90 -8.91 0.24
C PRO A 12 6.79 -9.35 -0.92
N GLN A 13 6.20 -9.66 -2.08
CA GLN A 13 6.89 -10.23 -3.23
C GLN A 13 6.95 -9.20 -4.37
N LEU A 14 8.13 -9.09 -4.97
CA LEU A 14 8.31 -8.36 -6.22
C LEU A 14 7.67 -9.14 -7.37
N THR A 15 6.85 -8.45 -8.14
CA THR A 15 6.21 -8.96 -9.34
C THR A 15 6.55 -8.08 -10.54
N THR A 16 6.37 -8.64 -11.72
CA THR A 16 6.44 -7.94 -13.01
C THR A 16 5.15 -8.27 -13.74
N THR A 17 4.38 -7.27 -14.14
CA THR A 17 3.18 -7.48 -14.96
C THR A 17 3.35 -6.77 -16.31
N PRO A 18 2.62 -7.17 -17.37
CA PRO A 18 2.67 -6.46 -18.64
C PRO A 18 2.36 -4.96 -18.51
N GLU A 19 1.54 -4.59 -17.52
CA GLU A 19 1.10 -3.23 -17.29
C GLU A 19 2.05 -2.41 -16.40
N HIS A 20 3.00 -3.04 -15.68
CA HIS A 20 3.80 -2.37 -14.66
C HIS A 20 5.28 -2.79 -14.64
N PRO A 21 6.21 -1.84 -14.41
CA PRO A 21 7.60 -2.16 -14.07
C PRO A 21 7.69 -3.06 -12.84
N ARG A 22 8.86 -3.69 -12.65
CA ARG A 22 9.18 -4.47 -11.44
C ARG A 22 8.83 -3.69 -10.17
N GLY A 23 7.95 -4.25 -9.35
CA GLY A 23 7.50 -3.61 -8.11
C GLY A 23 6.66 -4.55 -7.27
N ALA A 24 6.00 -4.03 -6.25
CA ALA A 24 5.08 -4.78 -5.39
C ALA A 24 3.80 -3.98 -5.17
N MET A 25 2.65 -4.63 -5.12
CA MET A 25 1.37 -3.91 -5.02
C MET A 25 1.03 -3.60 -3.56
N LEU A 26 0.52 -2.41 -3.32
CA LEU A 26 -0.28 -2.09 -2.14
C LEU A 26 -1.75 -2.26 -2.52
N ARG A 27 -2.46 -3.15 -1.83
CA ARG A 27 -3.83 -3.53 -2.16
C ARG A 27 -4.79 -3.15 -1.07
N ALA A 28 -6.00 -2.80 -1.48
CA ALA A 28 -7.14 -2.57 -0.60
C ALA A 28 -8.23 -3.59 -0.91
N TYR A 29 -8.72 -4.24 0.14
CA TYR A 29 -9.80 -5.21 0.08
C TYR A 29 -10.99 -4.71 0.87
N GLU A 30 -12.19 -4.94 0.36
CA GLU A 30 -13.41 -4.74 1.11
C GLU A 30 -13.46 -5.75 2.27
N LYS A 31 -13.60 -5.25 3.50
CA LYS A 31 -13.37 -6.04 4.71
C LYS A 31 -14.40 -7.16 4.90
N ALA A 32 -15.62 -6.98 4.42
CA ALA A 32 -16.69 -7.96 4.62
C ALA A 32 -16.57 -9.16 3.67
N THR A 33 -16.13 -8.92 2.43
CA THR A 33 -16.11 -9.93 1.35
C THR A 33 -14.72 -10.39 0.97
N GLY A 34 -13.67 -9.62 1.32
CA GLY A 34 -12.31 -9.85 0.85
C GLY A 34 -12.09 -9.49 -0.62
N LYS A 35 -13.06 -8.87 -1.31
CA LYS A 35 -12.92 -8.43 -2.69
C LYS A 35 -11.90 -7.31 -2.81
N GLU A 36 -10.94 -7.43 -3.74
CA GLU A 36 -10.02 -6.33 -4.06
C GLU A 36 -10.81 -5.15 -4.66
N VAL A 37 -10.63 -3.96 -4.08
CA VAL A 37 -11.30 -2.71 -4.50
C VAL A 37 -10.33 -1.66 -5.03
N GLY A 38 -9.02 -1.91 -4.93
CA GLY A 38 -8.01 -1.05 -5.52
C GLY A 38 -6.60 -1.56 -5.22
N ALA A 39 -5.66 -1.17 -6.08
CA ALA A 39 -4.26 -1.48 -5.92
C ALA A 39 -3.39 -0.34 -6.48
N VAL A 40 -2.25 -0.09 -5.85
CA VAL A 40 -1.23 0.86 -6.33
C VAL A 40 0.13 0.18 -6.34
N LEU A 41 0.94 0.47 -7.35
CA LEU A 41 2.29 -0.08 -7.45
C LEU A 41 3.25 0.67 -6.51
N MET A 42 4.06 -0.09 -5.77
CA MET A 42 5.20 0.39 -5.00
C MET A 42 6.50 -0.08 -5.65
N ALA A 43 7.56 0.73 -5.56
CA ALA A 43 8.87 0.40 -6.12
C ALA A 43 9.57 -0.78 -5.41
N ALA A 44 9.16 -1.09 -4.18
CA ALA A 44 9.71 -2.16 -3.35
C ALA A 44 8.60 -2.86 -2.55
N PRO A 45 8.83 -4.13 -2.13
CA PRO A 45 7.89 -4.87 -1.33
C PRO A 45 7.71 -4.26 0.06
N GLN A 46 6.55 -4.54 0.66
CA GLN A 46 6.26 -4.14 2.02
C GLN A 46 7.18 -4.88 3.00
N SER A 47 7.86 -4.13 3.88
CA SER A 47 8.75 -4.69 4.89
C SER A 47 8.22 -4.62 6.33
N ALA A 48 7.23 -3.78 6.58
CA ALA A 48 6.54 -3.70 7.87
C ALA A 48 5.04 -3.47 7.69
N SER A 49 4.27 -3.68 8.77
CA SER A 49 2.82 -3.47 8.74
C SER A 49 2.47 -2.02 8.35
N PRO A 50 1.49 -1.79 7.46
CA PRO A 50 1.01 -0.44 7.18
C PRO A 50 0.37 0.19 8.42
N MET A 51 0.46 1.52 8.47
CA MET A 51 -0.16 2.35 9.51
C MET A 51 -0.96 3.48 8.88
N THR A 52 -1.89 4.08 9.63
CA THR A 52 -2.69 5.21 9.14
C THR A 52 -2.85 6.28 10.21
N TYR A 53 -2.96 7.53 9.77
CA TYR A 53 -3.27 8.69 10.61
C TYR A 53 -4.13 9.70 9.83
N LEU A 54 -4.69 10.66 10.56
CA LEU A 54 -5.45 11.79 10.04
C LEU A 54 -4.75 13.09 10.42
N VAL A 55 -4.57 13.98 9.45
CA VAL A 55 -4.09 15.36 9.68
C VAL A 55 -4.84 16.30 8.74
N ASP A 56 -5.31 17.44 9.25
CA ASP A 56 -6.07 18.46 8.51
C ASP A 56 -7.29 17.94 7.73
N GLY A 57 -7.89 16.85 8.21
CA GLY A 57 -9.03 16.19 7.57
C GLY A 57 -8.66 15.28 6.39
N LYS A 58 -7.37 14.99 6.19
CA LYS A 58 -6.87 14.04 5.18
C LYS A 58 -6.30 12.81 5.85
N GLN A 59 -6.74 11.65 5.37
CA GLN A 59 -6.21 10.36 5.82
C GLN A 59 -4.97 10.01 5.02
N TYR A 60 -3.96 9.51 5.74
CA TYR A 60 -2.72 9.01 5.16
C TYR A 60 -2.57 7.54 5.51
N ILE A 61 -2.06 6.76 4.56
CA ILE A 61 -1.63 5.38 4.77
C ILE A 61 -0.13 5.35 4.53
N VAL A 62 0.64 4.96 5.54
CA VAL A 62 2.09 4.86 5.46
C VAL A 62 2.50 3.41 5.40
N VAL A 63 3.38 3.10 4.44
CA VAL A 63 3.92 1.77 4.23
C VAL A 63 5.45 1.86 4.28
N ALA A 64 6.06 1.00 5.08
CA ALA A 64 7.50 0.78 5.00
C ALA A 64 7.80 -0.12 3.81
N THR A 65 8.65 0.35 2.90
CA THR A 65 9.08 -0.40 1.72
C THR A 65 10.59 -0.59 1.79
N SER A 66 11.06 -1.80 1.48
CA SER A 66 12.50 -2.10 1.37
C SER A 66 12.69 -3.47 0.73
N GLY A 67 13.83 -3.68 0.04
CA GLY A 67 14.20 -5.03 -0.39
C GLY A 67 15.24 -5.04 -1.50
N GLY A 68 16.13 -6.04 -1.47
CA GLY A 68 17.22 -6.17 -2.45
C GLY A 68 18.06 -4.90 -2.53
N ASN A 69 18.04 -4.24 -3.69
CA ASN A 69 18.79 -3.00 -3.95
C ASN A 69 18.01 -1.72 -3.60
N TYR A 70 16.80 -1.83 -3.04
CA TYR A 70 15.99 -0.68 -2.65
C TYR A 70 16.21 -0.33 -1.18
N SER A 71 16.69 0.88 -0.91
CA SER A 71 16.88 1.38 0.45
C SER A 71 15.55 1.55 1.17
N GLY A 72 15.52 1.30 2.48
CA GLY A 72 14.31 1.41 3.25
C GLY A 72 13.78 2.84 3.32
N GLU A 73 12.49 3.00 3.05
CA GLU A 73 11.79 4.28 3.19
C GLU A 73 10.36 4.10 3.70
N TYR A 74 9.74 5.21 4.09
CA TYR A 74 8.32 5.30 4.35
C TYR A 74 7.62 6.04 3.21
N VAL A 75 6.68 5.38 2.56
CA VAL A 75 5.85 5.99 1.51
C VAL A 75 4.46 6.29 2.09
N ALA A 76 4.03 7.55 1.98
CA ALA A 76 2.72 8.01 2.44
C ALA A 76 1.75 8.19 1.27
N PHE A 77 0.67 7.41 1.26
CA PHE A 77 -0.40 7.47 0.27
C PHE A 77 -1.59 8.25 0.81
N THR A 78 -2.24 9.03 -0.07
CA THR A 78 -3.49 9.73 0.22
C THR A 78 -4.30 9.89 -1.08
N LEU A 79 -5.60 10.15 -0.95
CA LEU A 79 -6.45 10.40 -2.11
C LEU A 79 -6.14 11.78 -2.72
N PRO A 80 -6.20 11.92 -4.05
CA PRO A 80 -6.08 13.22 -4.69
C PRO A 80 -7.25 14.13 -4.29
N GLY A 81 -6.95 15.38 -3.91
CA GLY A 81 -7.96 16.37 -3.51
C GLY A 81 -8.26 16.43 -2.01
N ARG A 82 -9.38 17.06 -1.66
CA ARG A 82 -10.09 16.97 -0.37
C ARG A 82 -11.51 16.52 -0.68
#